data_AF-A0A8S4A1M6-F1
#
_entry.id   AF-A0A8S4A1M6-F1
#
_cell.length_a   1.000
_cell.length_b   1.000
_cell.length_c   1.000
_cell.angle_alpha   90.00
_cell.angle_beta   90.00
_cell.angle_gamma   90.00
#
_symmetry.space_group_name_H-M   'P 1'
#
loop_
_entity.id
_entity.type
_entity.pdbx_description
1 polymer ?
#
loop_
_entity_poly.entity_id
_entity_poly.type
_entity_poly.pdbx_seq_one_letter_code
_entity_poly.pdbx_strand_id
1 'polypeptide(L)'
;MEEEDTMWEEIFHNTLDRILKRHMSLEANAMKQHEELHLPSAEGIPLVAGAWMGRRIAVFTSGGDSQGMNAAVRAIVRVGMYLGCKVYYIKEGYQGMVDGGENIEEATWFSTSNMIHVGGTLIGSARCMDFKERWGRLKAAQNLIEHGITNLIAIGGDGSLTGAYCFRKEWPSLLRELVDRNILSQDVLTDCSYLNIVGLVGSIDNDFCGTSMTIGVDSALHRIQEAVDDIMTTAVSHKRAFVLEIMGRMCGYLPLLAGISSEATAIFIPEDPPQGDWRQNLCDQLIEKSKAGEVRRTHIILVAEGAIDHSGNPIKCNDVQKVLSERMKMDVRVTVLGHVQRGGNTSAFDRLLGTRMGAEAVVALMESSPDTPAYVISLDGYEIVRTPLMKAVEQTKKVGEMLEDRNFDEVVKLRGPVKSLSAVILIILMYIILNLQRMYRIAMVHVGHPAGGMNAAARGFVGVCVSKGYEPVFIYDSWKGLCKNKVRHVEWNDVHHWTSAGGSLIGTSWETASEVGILQIARKLDEHNISGLVIVGGFEAFQSAYEMSQKRKVYPELCIPINVIPASIANNIPGVSVTIGCDTAMNQICK
;
A
#
# COMPACT_ATOMS: atom_id res chain seq x y z
N MET A 1 26.12 36.83 3.24
CA MET A 1 26.08 35.69 2.31
C MET A 1 26.53 34.41 3.00
N GLU A 2 27.75 34.29 3.55
CA GLU A 2 28.16 33.07 4.29
C GLU A 2 27.45 32.86 5.65
N GLU A 3 27.08 33.95 6.37
CA GLU A 3 26.36 33.85 7.65
C GLU A 3 24.84 33.58 7.51
N GLU A 4 24.24 33.85 6.35
CA GLU A 4 22.82 33.54 6.10
C GLU A 4 22.64 32.08 5.67
N ASP A 5 23.53 31.55 4.82
CA ASP A 5 23.49 30.14 4.38
C ASP A 5 23.65 29.15 5.55
N THR A 6 24.49 29.49 6.54
CA THR A 6 24.72 28.66 7.75
C THR A 6 23.51 28.64 8.70
N MET A 7 22.79 29.74 8.84
CA MET A 7 21.58 29.82 9.66
C MET A 7 20.42 28.99 9.07
N TRP A 8 20.28 29.00 7.74
CA TRP A 8 19.26 28.20 7.05
C TRP A 8 19.54 26.70 7.12
N GLU A 9 20.80 26.29 6.95
CA GLU A 9 21.23 24.90 7.16
C GLU A 9 20.92 24.41 8.57
N GLU A 10 21.18 25.23 9.59
CA GLU A 10 20.98 24.87 10.99
C GLU A 10 19.47 24.78 11.38
N ILE A 11 18.63 25.70 10.89
CA ILE A 11 17.17 25.65 11.09
C ILE A 11 16.55 24.43 10.39
N PHE A 12 16.99 24.17 9.16
CA PHE A 12 16.50 23.05 8.36
C PHE A 12 16.91 21.70 8.95
N HIS A 13 18.16 21.56 9.41
CA HIS A 13 18.64 20.36 10.08
C HIS A 13 17.94 20.08 11.39
N ASN A 14 17.73 21.12 12.22
CA ASN A 14 16.98 20.96 13.48
C ASN A 14 15.52 20.56 13.22
N THR A 15 14.91 21.06 12.16
CA THR A 15 13.54 20.71 11.77
C THR A 15 13.46 19.26 11.28
N LEU A 16 14.41 18.83 10.45
CA LEU A 16 14.43 17.53 9.81
C LEU A 16 14.82 16.38 10.76
N ASP A 17 15.81 16.59 11.62
CA ASP A 17 16.17 15.62 12.66
C ASP A 17 15.03 15.47 13.69
N ARG A 18 14.32 16.57 14.00
CA ARG A 18 13.09 16.52 14.80
C ARG A 18 12.00 15.71 14.10
N ILE A 19 11.82 15.88 12.79
CA ILE A 19 10.85 15.13 11.99
C ILE A 19 11.21 13.64 11.97
N LEU A 20 12.46 13.25 11.69
CA LEU A 20 12.88 11.85 11.69
C LEU A 20 12.75 11.20 13.07
N LYS A 21 13.23 11.87 14.13
CA LYS A 21 13.09 11.36 15.51
C LYS A 21 11.63 11.20 15.90
N ARG A 22 10.78 12.17 15.53
CA ARG A 22 9.32 12.10 15.70
C ARG A 22 8.80 10.84 15.02
N HIS A 23 8.97 10.68 13.71
CA HIS A 23 8.41 9.53 12.99
C HIS A 23 8.98 8.16 13.42
N MET A 24 10.29 8.04 13.70
CA MET A 24 10.87 6.78 14.23
C MET A 24 10.27 6.41 15.59
N SER A 25 9.97 7.41 16.44
CA SER A 25 9.29 7.17 17.72
C SER A 25 7.82 6.80 17.56
N LEU A 26 7.14 7.32 16.53
CA LEU A 26 5.77 6.93 16.20
C LEU A 26 5.72 5.48 15.72
N GLU A 27 6.67 5.05 14.88
CA GLU A 27 6.77 3.68 14.35
C GLU A 27 6.91 2.63 15.45
N ALA A 28 7.88 2.81 16.37
CA ALA A 28 8.13 1.86 17.45
C ALA A 28 6.93 1.68 18.41
N ASN A 29 6.10 2.72 18.55
CA ASN A 29 4.88 2.66 19.36
C ASN A 29 3.69 2.08 18.57
N ALA A 30 3.58 2.36 17.27
CA ALA A 30 2.54 1.80 16.41
C ALA A 30 2.64 0.27 16.31
N MET A 31 3.86 -0.30 16.26
CA MET A 31 4.06 -1.75 16.25
C MET A 31 3.51 -2.45 17.50
N LYS A 32 3.59 -1.81 18.69
CA LYS A 32 3.09 -2.40 19.94
C LYS A 32 1.57 -2.44 20.08
N GLN A 33 0.83 -1.54 19.41
CA GLN A 33 -0.63 -1.52 19.44
C GLN A 33 -1.28 -2.47 18.40
N HIS A 34 -0.51 -2.92 17.41
CA HIS A 34 -1.00 -3.73 16.28
C HIS A 34 -1.23 -5.22 16.66
N GLU A 35 -0.41 -5.77 17.58
CA GLU A 35 -0.38 -7.21 17.89
C GLU A 35 -1.64 -7.74 18.64
N GLU A 36 -2.46 -6.88 19.24
CA GLU A 36 -3.66 -7.31 20.01
C GLU A 36 -4.96 -7.34 19.19
N LEU A 37 -4.94 -6.99 17.90
CA LEU A 37 -6.15 -6.79 17.09
C LEU A 37 -6.51 -7.98 16.19
N HIS A 38 -5.53 -8.77 15.78
CA HIS A 38 -5.67 -9.75 14.70
C HIS A 38 -5.84 -11.18 15.22
N LEU A 39 -6.79 -11.90 14.62
CA LEU A 39 -6.93 -13.33 14.77
C LEU A 39 -6.38 -14.04 13.52
N PRO A 40 -5.75 -15.22 13.68
CA PRO A 40 -5.21 -15.97 12.55
C PRO A 40 -6.32 -16.37 11.58
N SER A 41 -5.99 -16.41 10.29
CA SER A 41 -6.86 -16.95 9.23
C SER A 41 -6.74 -18.46 9.11
N ALA A 42 -7.59 -19.05 8.28
CA ALA A 42 -7.45 -20.45 7.87
C ALA A 42 -6.56 -20.62 6.62
N GLU A 43 -5.77 -19.61 6.26
CA GLU A 43 -4.91 -19.67 5.09
C GLU A 43 -3.85 -20.79 5.24
N GLY A 44 -3.73 -21.64 4.21
CA GLY A 44 -2.86 -22.82 4.23
C GLY A 44 -3.49 -24.06 4.88
N ILE A 45 -4.68 -23.95 5.48
CA ILE A 45 -5.42 -25.09 6.04
C ILE A 45 -6.30 -25.72 4.95
N PRO A 46 -6.23 -27.05 4.71
CA PRO A 46 -7.09 -27.72 3.73
C PRO A 46 -8.58 -27.61 4.09
N LEU A 47 -9.39 -27.16 3.14
CA LEU A 47 -10.85 -27.10 3.28
C LEU A 47 -11.50 -28.43 2.87
N VAL A 48 -12.58 -28.82 3.57
CA VAL A 48 -13.36 -30.02 3.27
C VAL A 48 -14.53 -29.67 2.35
N ALA A 49 -14.57 -30.27 1.16
CA ALA A 49 -15.66 -30.08 0.21
C ALA A 49 -17.01 -30.47 0.84
N GLY A 50 -18.04 -29.63 0.64
CA GLY A 50 -19.39 -29.90 1.15
C GLY A 50 -19.59 -29.77 2.66
N ALA A 51 -18.60 -29.26 3.42
CA ALA A 51 -18.67 -29.15 4.88
C ALA A 51 -19.87 -28.34 5.40
N TRP A 52 -20.43 -27.44 4.58
CA TRP A 52 -21.50 -26.51 4.95
C TRP A 52 -22.71 -26.64 4.01
N MET A 53 -22.99 -27.87 3.56
CA MET A 53 -24.06 -28.17 2.62
C MET A 53 -25.41 -27.55 3.04
N GLY A 54 -26.02 -26.80 2.11
CA GLY A 54 -27.34 -26.20 2.31
C GLY A 54 -27.36 -24.82 2.98
N ARG A 55 -26.22 -24.32 3.49
CA ARG A 55 -26.10 -22.94 3.96
C ARG A 55 -26.24 -21.96 2.79
N ARG A 56 -26.76 -20.76 3.05
CA ARG A 56 -26.96 -19.70 2.04
C ARG A 56 -26.14 -18.47 2.38
N ILE A 57 -25.32 -18.03 1.44
CA ILE A 57 -24.44 -16.86 1.54
C ILE A 57 -24.89 -15.84 0.51
N ALA A 58 -24.90 -14.56 0.85
CA ALA A 58 -25.03 -13.50 -0.14
C ALA A 58 -23.85 -12.55 -0.09
N VAL A 59 -23.42 -12.10 -1.27
CA VAL A 59 -22.33 -11.15 -1.45
C VAL A 59 -22.83 -9.91 -2.18
N PHE A 60 -22.36 -8.74 -1.74
CA PHE A 60 -22.69 -7.47 -2.38
C PHE A 60 -21.50 -6.51 -2.33
N THR A 61 -21.40 -5.65 -3.34
CA THR A 61 -20.45 -4.54 -3.38
C THR A 61 -21.18 -3.23 -3.11
N SER A 62 -20.65 -2.39 -2.23
CA SER A 62 -21.26 -1.10 -1.89
C SER A 62 -20.22 -0.02 -1.65
N GLY A 63 -20.53 1.22 -2.07
CA GLY A 63 -19.64 2.36 -1.97
C GLY A 63 -18.93 2.64 -3.30
N GLY A 64 -17.82 3.38 -3.24
CA GLY A 64 -17.01 3.59 -4.44
C GLY A 64 -16.34 2.29 -4.84
N ASP A 65 -16.38 1.96 -6.13
CA ASP A 65 -15.77 0.75 -6.68
C ASP A 65 -14.24 0.80 -6.59
N SER A 66 -13.62 -0.38 -6.58
CA SER A 66 -12.18 -0.54 -6.66
C SER A 66 -11.82 -1.80 -7.44
N GLN A 67 -10.67 -1.77 -8.11
CA GLN A 67 -10.14 -2.89 -8.85
C GLN A 67 -9.87 -4.06 -7.89
N GLY A 68 -10.22 -5.29 -8.28
CA GLY A 68 -10.09 -6.47 -7.42
C GLY A 68 -11.36 -6.86 -6.65
N MET A 69 -12.40 -6.02 -6.58
CA MET A 69 -13.70 -6.42 -6.03
C MET A 69 -14.28 -7.64 -6.75
N ASN A 70 -14.15 -7.69 -8.08
CA ASN A 70 -14.56 -8.84 -8.88
C ASN A 70 -13.78 -10.13 -8.56
N ALA A 71 -12.50 -10.02 -8.19
CA ALA A 71 -11.70 -11.17 -7.77
C ALA A 71 -12.20 -11.73 -6.43
N ALA A 72 -12.56 -10.84 -5.49
CA ALA A 72 -13.17 -11.22 -4.22
C ALA A 72 -14.55 -11.87 -4.39
N VAL A 73 -15.45 -11.25 -5.16
CA VAL A 73 -16.77 -11.83 -5.49
C VAL A 73 -16.62 -13.21 -6.13
N ARG A 74 -15.69 -13.35 -7.08
CA ARG A 74 -15.39 -14.63 -7.71
C ARG A 74 -14.95 -15.67 -6.68
N ALA A 75 -14.02 -15.35 -5.80
CA ALA A 75 -13.53 -16.28 -4.79
C ALA A 75 -14.63 -16.70 -3.81
N ILE A 76 -15.47 -15.76 -3.35
CA ILE A 76 -16.60 -16.03 -2.45
C ILE A 76 -17.56 -17.05 -3.06
N VAL A 77 -17.96 -16.86 -4.32
CA VAL A 77 -18.85 -17.80 -5.00
C VAL A 77 -18.19 -19.17 -5.16
N ARG A 78 -16.93 -19.21 -5.64
CA ARG A 78 -16.23 -20.48 -5.92
C ARG A 78 -16.00 -21.29 -4.64
N VAL A 79 -15.54 -20.65 -3.57
CA VAL A 79 -15.27 -21.29 -2.28
C VAL A 79 -16.57 -21.65 -1.57
N GLY A 80 -17.58 -20.77 -1.60
CA GLY A 80 -18.91 -21.07 -1.06
C GLY A 80 -19.51 -22.32 -1.71
N MET A 81 -19.49 -22.40 -3.05
CA MET A 81 -19.97 -23.60 -3.77
C MET A 81 -19.13 -24.85 -3.45
N TYR A 82 -17.81 -24.72 -3.36
CA TYR A 82 -16.93 -25.83 -2.99
C TYR A 82 -17.27 -26.40 -1.60
N LEU A 83 -17.62 -25.53 -0.65
CA LEU A 83 -18.06 -25.91 0.69
C LEU A 83 -19.52 -26.39 0.76
N GLY A 84 -20.25 -26.41 -0.37
CA GLY A 84 -21.64 -26.88 -0.46
C GLY A 84 -22.70 -25.81 -0.16
N CYS A 85 -22.30 -24.55 -0.02
CA CYS A 85 -23.23 -23.44 0.17
C CYS A 85 -23.89 -23.03 -1.15
N LYS A 86 -25.12 -22.51 -1.05
CA LYS A 86 -25.73 -21.70 -2.11
C LYS A 86 -25.27 -20.27 -1.97
N VAL A 87 -24.78 -19.66 -3.04
CA VAL A 87 -24.26 -18.29 -3.01
C VAL A 87 -25.17 -17.41 -3.87
N TYR A 88 -25.50 -16.22 -3.37
CA TYR A 88 -26.36 -15.24 -4.03
C TYR A 88 -25.59 -13.94 -4.27
N TYR A 89 -25.78 -13.33 -5.44
CA TYR A 89 -25.41 -11.93 -5.65
C TYR A 89 -26.54 -11.03 -5.16
N ILE A 90 -26.17 -9.89 -4.57
CA ILE A 90 -27.07 -8.75 -4.41
C ILE A 90 -26.54 -7.63 -5.30
N LYS A 91 -27.29 -7.33 -6.36
CA LYS A 91 -26.92 -6.30 -7.33
C LYS A 91 -27.06 -4.90 -6.73
N GLU A 92 -26.28 -3.94 -7.23
CA GLU A 92 -26.37 -2.53 -6.82
C GLU A 92 -26.24 -2.29 -5.30
N GLY A 93 -25.55 -3.19 -4.60
CA GLY A 93 -25.27 -3.09 -3.18
C GLY A 93 -26.53 -3.08 -2.30
N TYR A 94 -26.60 -2.14 -1.36
CA TYR A 94 -27.76 -2.01 -0.48
C TYR A 94 -29.06 -1.69 -1.22
N GLN A 95 -28.99 -1.02 -2.38
CA GLN A 95 -30.20 -0.68 -3.12
C GLN A 95 -30.88 -1.95 -3.64
N GLY A 96 -30.14 -2.87 -4.28
CA GLY A 96 -30.74 -4.13 -4.71
C GLY A 96 -31.15 -5.04 -3.55
N MET A 97 -30.54 -4.87 -2.36
CA MET A 97 -31.02 -5.53 -1.14
C MET A 97 -32.42 -5.04 -0.75
N VAL A 98 -32.67 -3.73 -0.85
CA VAL A 98 -33.98 -3.11 -0.58
C VAL A 98 -34.99 -3.42 -1.68
N ASP A 99 -34.58 -3.37 -2.95
CA ASP A 99 -35.45 -3.60 -4.09
C ASP A 99 -35.90 -5.07 -4.17
N GLY A 100 -35.02 -6.01 -3.85
CA GLY A 100 -35.29 -7.45 -3.90
C GLY A 100 -35.52 -7.94 -5.33
N GLY A 101 -36.26 -9.04 -5.48
CA GLY A 101 -36.59 -9.63 -6.78
C GLY A 101 -35.34 -10.05 -7.57
N GLU A 102 -35.24 -9.61 -8.83
CA GLU A 102 -34.12 -9.94 -9.74
C GLU A 102 -32.75 -9.39 -9.30
N ASN A 103 -32.74 -8.50 -8.30
CA ASN A 103 -31.50 -8.01 -7.71
C ASN A 103 -30.84 -9.02 -6.76
N ILE A 104 -31.58 -10.02 -6.26
CA ILE A 104 -31.04 -11.11 -5.46
C ILE A 104 -31.09 -12.39 -6.30
N GLU A 105 -29.95 -12.78 -6.88
CA GLU A 105 -29.89 -13.92 -7.80
C GLU A 105 -28.90 -14.98 -7.32
N GLU A 106 -29.25 -16.26 -7.50
CA GLU A 106 -28.36 -17.37 -7.17
C GLU A 106 -27.19 -17.39 -8.17
N ALA A 107 -25.97 -17.31 -7.65
CA ALA A 107 -24.74 -17.36 -8.43
C ALA A 107 -24.48 -18.80 -8.91
N THR A 108 -23.86 -18.91 -10.08
CA THR A 108 -23.41 -20.19 -10.61
C THR A 108 -21.89 -20.20 -10.77
N TRP A 109 -21.33 -21.39 -10.96
CA TRP A 109 -19.92 -21.49 -11.31
C TRP A 109 -19.60 -20.68 -12.58
N PHE A 110 -20.49 -20.71 -13.57
CA PHE A 110 -20.30 -20.03 -14.84
C PHE A 110 -20.47 -18.51 -14.75
N SER A 111 -21.33 -17.99 -13.86
CA SER A 111 -21.53 -16.55 -13.68
C SER A 111 -20.28 -15.81 -13.20
N THR A 112 -19.30 -16.55 -12.65
CA THR A 112 -18.02 -15.97 -12.22
C THR A 112 -16.87 -16.08 -13.22
N SER A 113 -17.16 -16.55 -14.44
CA SER A 113 -16.16 -16.65 -15.50
C SER A 113 -15.73 -15.25 -15.95
N ASN A 114 -14.46 -15.08 -16.30
CA ASN A 114 -13.89 -13.82 -16.78
C ASN A 114 -14.03 -12.61 -15.84
N MET A 115 -14.39 -12.79 -14.56
CA MET A 115 -14.47 -11.68 -13.61
C MET A 115 -13.10 -11.17 -13.12
N ILE A 116 -12.12 -12.07 -12.98
CA ILE A 116 -10.93 -11.82 -12.14
C ILE A 116 -10.07 -10.63 -12.59
N HIS A 117 -9.99 -10.35 -13.89
CA HIS A 117 -9.14 -9.28 -14.44
C HIS A 117 -9.87 -7.94 -14.60
N VAL A 118 -11.20 -7.95 -14.52
CA VAL A 118 -12.06 -6.80 -14.81
C VAL A 118 -12.07 -5.84 -13.61
N GLY A 119 -11.79 -4.56 -13.86
CA GLY A 119 -11.91 -3.50 -12.86
C GLY A 119 -13.35 -3.22 -12.44
N GLY A 120 -13.53 -2.42 -11.38
CA GLY A 120 -14.85 -2.10 -10.83
C GLY A 120 -15.58 -3.31 -10.24
N THR A 121 -16.91 -3.32 -10.33
CA THR A 121 -17.77 -4.43 -9.87
C THR A 121 -18.81 -4.81 -10.93
N LEU A 122 -18.86 -6.10 -11.27
CA LEU A 122 -19.83 -6.64 -12.24
C LEU A 122 -21.22 -6.88 -11.63
N ILE A 123 -21.33 -6.86 -10.30
CA ILE A 123 -22.63 -6.93 -9.60
C ILE A 123 -23.15 -5.52 -9.24
N GLY A 124 -22.44 -4.46 -9.65
CA GLY A 124 -22.87 -3.08 -9.42
C GLY A 124 -22.67 -2.59 -7.99
N SER A 125 -22.75 -1.28 -7.82
CA SER A 125 -22.67 -0.62 -6.53
C SER A 125 -23.42 0.69 -6.60
N ALA A 126 -24.42 0.85 -5.73
CA ALA A 126 -25.20 2.07 -5.64
C ALA A 126 -25.12 2.70 -4.25
N ARG A 127 -25.21 4.03 -4.22
CA ARG A 127 -25.55 4.76 -2.99
C ARG A 127 -27.01 4.49 -2.69
N CYS A 128 -27.30 3.97 -1.50
CA CYS A 128 -28.67 3.69 -1.08
C CYS A 128 -29.08 4.65 0.04
N MET A 129 -30.01 5.56 -0.27
CA MET A 129 -30.60 6.44 0.76
C MET A 129 -31.67 5.71 1.56
N ASP A 130 -32.41 4.80 0.92
CA ASP A 130 -33.47 4.02 1.54
C ASP A 130 -32.97 3.18 2.72
N PHE A 131 -31.76 2.60 2.62
CA PHE A 131 -31.16 1.80 3.69
C PHE A 131 -30.76 2.63 4.93
N LYS A 132 -30.66 3.96 4.81
CA LYS A 132 -30.50 4.84 5.98
C LYS A 132 -31.79 4.92 6.79
N GLU A 133 -32.93 4.69 6.16
CA GLU A 133 -34.23 4.68 6.80
C GLU A 133 -34.58 3.28 7.32
N ARG A 134 -35.31 3.23 8.44
CA ARG A 134 -35.71 1.95 9.05
C ARG A 134 -36.59 1.12 8.11
N TRP A 135 -37.46 1.76 7.31
CA TRP A 135 -38.33 1.07 6.36
C TRP A 135 -37.53 0.35 5.26
N GLY A 136 -36.44 0.96 4.78
CA GLY A 136 -35.56 0.32 3.79
C GLY A 136 -34.85 -0.88 4.40
N ARG A 137 -34.36 -0.77 5.64
CA ARG A 137 -33.78 -1.92 6.36
C ARG A 137 -34.78 -3.04 6.64
N LEU A 138 -36.04 -2.72 6.96
CA LEU A 138 -37.12 -3.71 7.09
C LEU A 138 -37.34 -4.45 5.77
N LYS A 139 -37.41 -3.71 4.66
CA LYS A 139 -37.59 -4.29 3.33
C LYS A 139 -36.40 -5.17 2.92
N ALA A 140 -35.18 -4.71 3.18
CA ALA A 140 -33.98 -5.49 2.98
C ALA A 140 -33.97 -6.80 3.78
N ALA A 141 -34.33 -6.73 5.07
CA ALA A 141 -34.43 -7.93 5.92
C ALA A 141 -35.49 -8.91 5.39
N GLN A 142 -36.67 -8.40 5.00
CA GLN A 142 -37.71 -9.20 4.35
C GLN A 142 -37.17 -9.95 3.11
N ASN A 143 -36.56 -9.22 2.17
CA ASN A 143 -36.08 -9.81 0.91
C ASN A 143 -34.99 -10.88 1.14
N LEU A 144 -34.11 -10.69 2.14
CA LEU A 144 -33.11 -11.69 2.50
C LEU A 144 -33.75 -12.96 3.08
N ILE A 145 -34.74 -12.81 3.96
CA ILE A 145 -35.46 -13.95 4.57
C ILE A 145 -36.27 -14.72 3.53
N GLU A 146 -36.90 -14.04 2.57
CA GLU A 146 -37.61 -14.68 1.44
C GLU A 146 -36.68 -15.63 0.65
N HIS A 147 -35.38 -15.33 0.62
CA HIS A 147 -34.34 -16.18 0.03
C HIS A 147 -33.60 -17.07 1.04
N GLY A 148 -34.02 -17.11 2.31
CA GLY A 148 -33.38 -17.89 3.37
C GLY A 148 -31.94 -17.46 3.68
N ILE A 149 -31.59 -16.20 3.42
CA ILE A 149 -30.23 -15.68 3.54
C ILE A 149 -30.04 -15.06 4.94
N THR A 150 -29.14 -15.65 5.72
CA THR A 150 -28.72 -15.15 7.04
C THR A 150 -27.20 -14.97 7.16
N ASN A 151 -26.48 -15.11 6.05
CA ASN A 151 -25.03 -14.97 5.98
C ASN A 151 -24.68 -13.98 4.88
N LEU A 152 -24.09 -12.83 5.24
CA LEU A 152 -23.75 -11.76 4.33
C LEU A 152 -22.25 -11.51 4.29
N ILE A 153 -21.72 -11.30 3.09
CA ILE A 153 -20.39 -10.78 2.86
C ILE A 153 -20.52 -9.41 2.20
N ALA A 154 -20.07 -8.37 2.91
CA ALA A 154 -20.10 -6.99 2.44
C ALA A 154 -18.72 -6.59 1.90
N ILE A 155 -18.63 -6.16 0.64
CA ILE A 155 -17.40 -5.65 0.04
C ILE A 155 -17.54 -4.15 -0.17
N GLY A 156 -16.70 -3.34 0.47
CA GLY A 156 -16.78 -1.89 0.33
C GLY A 156 -15.86 -1.12 1.26
N GLY A 157 -16.05 0.19 1.34
CA GLY A 157 -15.32 1.05 2.26
C GLY A 157 -15.94 1.12 3.67
N ASP A 158 -15.38 2.00 4.52
CA ASP A 158 -15.82 2.20 5.91
C ASP A 158 -17.33 2.38 6.08
N GLY A 159 -17.94 3.27 5.30
CA GLY A 159 -19.38 3.53 5.39
C GLY A 159 -20.23 2.30 5.07
N SER A 160 -19.81 1.48 4.11
CA SER A 160 -20.50 0.24 3.73
C SER A 160 -20.43 -0.79 4.85
N LEU A 161 -19.26 -0.97 5.46
CA LEU A 161 -19.05 -1.92 6.55
C LEU A 161 -19.72 -1.46 7.86
N THR A 162 -19.72 -0.16 8.13
CA THR A 162 -20.50 0.45 9.22
C THR A 162 -22.00 0.17 9.04
N GLY A 163 -22.54 0.36 7.83
CA GLY A 163 -23.93 0.05 7.51
C GLY A 163 -24.28 -1.42 7.75
N ALA A 164 -23.40 -2.34 7.36
CA ALA A 164 -23.58 -3.77 7.53
C ALA A 164 -23.62 -4.12 9.03
N TYR A 165 -22.69 -3.57 9.80
CA TYR A 165 -22.64 -3.77 11.25
C TYR A 165 -23.93 -3.28 11.94
N CYS A 166 -24.37 -2.06 11.63
CA CYS A 166 -25.61 -1.51 12.17
C CYS A 166 -26.81 -2.41 11.83
N PHE A 167 -26.86 -2.92 10.60
CA PHE A 167 -27.92 -3.82 10.15
C PHE A 167 -27.93 -5.14 10.94
N ARG A 168 -26.77 -5.76 11.18
CA ARG A 168 -26.66 -6.94 12.05
C ARG A 168 -27.15 -6.66 13.48
N LYS A 169 -26.81 -5.50 14.05
CA LYS A 169 -27.25 -5.12 15.40
C LYS A 169 -28.77 -4.92 15.46
N GLU A 170 -29.35 -4.32 14.44
CA GLU A 170 -30.79 -4.07 14.37
C GLU A 170 -31.61 -5.31 13.98
N TRP A 171 -30.97 -6.33 13.41
CA TRP A 171 -31.61 -7.53 12.85
C TRP A 171 -32.71 -8.14 13.74
N PRO A 172 -32.50 -8.42 15.04
CA PRO A 172 -33.54 -9.03 15.87
C PRO A 172 -34.78 -8.13 16.04
N SER A 173 -34.58 -6.80 16.03
CA SER A 173 -35.68 -5.85 16.12
C SER A 173 -36.46 -5.76 14.81
N LEU A 174 -35.76 -5.82 13.66
CA LEU A 174 -36.38 -5.81 12.34
C LEU A 174 -37.27 -7.05 12.14
N LEU A 175 -36.78 -8.23 12.51
CA LEU A 175 -37.56 -9.46 12.36
C LEU A 175 -38.82 -9.47 13.23
N ARG A 176 -38.72 -9.03 14.50
CA ARG A 176 -39.91 -8.92 15.37
C ARG A 176 -40.96 -8.00 14.76
N GLU A 177 -40.53 -6.84 14.26
CA GLU A 177 -41.44 -5.88 13.63
C GLU A 177 -42.10 -6.44 12.36
N LEU A 178 -41.38 -7.21 11.54
CA LEU A 178 -41.95 -7.87 10.35
C LEU A 178 -42.96 -8.95 10.73
N VAL A 179 -42.73 -9.67 11.83
CA VAL A 179 -43.66 -10.68 12.36
C VAL A 179 -44.89 -10.03 12.98
N ASP A 180 -44.73 -8.97 13.78
CA ASP A 180 -45.83 -8.21 14.37
C ASP A 180 -46.75 -7.61 13.28
N ARG A 181 -46.17 -7.28 12.12
CA ARG A 181 -46.90 -6.81 10.92
C ARG A 181 -47.54 -7.93 10.10
N ASN A 182 -47.42 -9.19 10.51
CA ASN A 182 -47.85 -10.39 9.77
C ASN A 182 -47.23 -10.51 8.36
N ILE A 183 -46.02 -9.98 8.15
CA ILE A 183 -45.28 -10.12 6.89
C ILE A 183 -44.48 -11.42 6.86
N LEU A 184 -43.89 -11.81 8.01
CA LEU A 184 -43.12 -13.04 8.18
C LEU A 184 -43.79 -13.96 9.21
N SER A 185 -43.54 -15.27 9.12
CA SER A 185 -44.05 -16.25 10.09
C SER A 185 -43.25 -16.21 11.39
N GLN A 186 -43.87 -16.69 12.48
CA GLN A 186 -43.23 -16.77 13.80
C GLN A 186 -41.96 -17.64 13.80
N ASP A 187 -41.92 -18.68 12.95
CA ASP A 187 -40.80 -19.63 12.87
C ASP A 187 -39.47 -18.94 12.48
N VAL A 188 -39.55 -17.85 11.71
CA VAL A 188 -38.38 -17.05 11.29
C VAL A 188 -37.62 -16.48 12.49
N LEU A 189 -38.32 -16.15 13.59
CA LEU A 189 -37.67 -15.64 14.80
C LEU A 189 -36.77 -16.67 15.47
N THR A 190 -36.97 -17.95 15.19
CA THR A 190 -36.13 -19.05 15.69
C THR A 190 -35.05 -19.38 14.66
N ASP A 191 -35.45 -19.66 13.42
CA ASP A 191 -34.58 -20.18 12.36
C ASP A 191 -33.59 -19.14 11.81
N CYS A 192 -33.97 -17.87 11.85
CA CYS A 192 -33.19 -16.76 11.28
C CYS A 192 -32.89 -15.67 12.31
N SER A 193 -32.89 -16.01 13.60
CA SER A 193 -32.71 -15.09 14.74
C SER A 193 -31.46 -14.21 14.67
N TYR A 194 -30.46 -14.61 13.89
CA TYR A 194 -29.18 -13.95 13.80
C TYR A 194 -28.68 -13.78 12.36
N LEU A 195 -27.98 -12.67 12.13
CA LEU A 195 -27.36 -12.33 10.87
C LEU A 195 -25.83 -12.40 10.99
N ASN A 196 -25.23 -13.36 10.31
CA ASN A 196 -23.78 -13.47 10.19
C ASN A 196 -23.28 -12.45 9.15
N ILE A 197 -22.25 -11.68 9.51
CA ILE A 197 -21.62 -10.71 8.60
C ILE A 197 -20.11 -10.83 8.65
N VAL A 198 -19.51 -10.87 7.48
CA VAL A 198 -18.07 -10.65 7.27
C VAL A 198 -17.87 -9.52 6.25
N GLY A 199 -16.93 -8.64 6.53
CA GLY A 199 -16.57 -7.50 5.68
C GLY A 199 -15.27 -7.73 4.91
N LEU A 200 -15.21 -7.21 3.68
CA LEU A 200 -13.98 -7.01 2.92
C LEU A 200 -13.84 -5.53 2.59
N VAL A 201 -12.62 -5.01 2.74
CA VAL A 201 -12.37 -3.59 2.45
C VAL A 201 -11.97 -3.41 0.98
N GLY A 202 -12.94 -2.99 0.17
CA GLY A 202 -12.72 -2.57 -1.22
C GLY A 202 -12.67 -1.05 -1.31
N SER A 203 -11.46 -0.50 -1.40
CA SER A 203 -11.20 0.94 -1.48
C SER A 203 -9.82 1.17 -2.10
N ILE A 204 -9.69 2.23 -2.90
CA ILE A 204 -8.38 2.68 -3.40
C ILE A 204 -7.65 3.58 -2.38
N ASP A 205 -8.39 4.14 -1.42
CA ASP A 205 -7.89 5.21 -0.55
C ASP A 205 -6.95 4.68 0.56
N ASN A 206 -7.00 3.36 0.81
CA ASN A 206 -6.37 2.67 1.95
C ASN A 206 -6.72 3.31 3.29
N ASP A 207 -7.94 3.83 3.48
CA ASP A 207 -8.32 4.66 4.62
C ASP A 207 -8.90 3.90 5.81
N PHE A 208 -9.02 2.57 5.72
CA PHE A 208 -9.58 1.72 6.78
C PHE A 208 -8.49 1.23 7.75
N CYS A 209 -8.69 1.45 9.05
CA CYS A 209 -7.77 0.97 10.08
C CYS A 209 -7.87 -0.55 10.28
N GLY A 210 -6.77 -1.19 10.66
CA GLY A 210 -6.70 -2.64 10.89
C GLY A 210 -6.46 -3.48 9.63
N THR A 211 -6.07 -2.87 8.52
CA THR A 211 -5.51 -3.58 7.35
C THR A 211 -4.33 -2.79 6.79
N SER A 212 -3.28 -3.49 6.36
CA SER A 212 -2.09 -2.88 5.74
C SER A 212 -2.41 -2.35 4.34
N MET A 213 -3.25 -3.08 3.60
CA MET A 213 -3.69 -2.75 2.25
C MET A 213 -5.18 -3.08 2.08
N THR A 214 -5.90 -2.22 1.38
CA THR A 214 -7.27 -2.47 0.91
C THR A 214 -7.26 -2.94 -0.54
N ILE A 215 -8.32 -3.65 -0.94
CA ILE A 215 -8.45 -4.17 -2.33
C ILE A 215 -8.61 -2.98 -3.28
N GLY A 216 -7.68 -2.81 -4.21
CA GLY A 216 -7.66 -1.81 -5.28
C GLY A 216 -6.57 -0.75 -5.15
N VAL A 217 -5.87 -0.69 -4.01
CA VAL A 217 -4.83 0.32 -3.76
C VAL A 217 -3.66 0.17 -4.74
N ASP A 218 -3.20 -1.08 -4.96
CA ASP A 218 -2.08 -1.35 -5.85
C ASP A 218 -2.42 -1.04 -7.31
N SER A 219 -3.63 -1.42 -7.74
CA SER A 219 -4.15 -1.09 -9.06
C SER A 219 -4.29 0.43 -9.27
N ALA A 220 -4.78 1.16 -8.27
CA ALA A 220 -4.86 2.62 -8.33
C ALA A 220 -3.47 3.26 -8.39
N LEU A 221 -2.51 2.74 -7.61
CA LEU A 221 -1.11 3.19 -7.66
C LEU A 221 -0.51 2.95 -9.05
N HIS A 222 -0.78 1.82 -9.71
CA HIS A 222 -0.41 1.61 -11.11
C HIS A 222 -0.96 2.70 -12.04
N ARG A 223 -2.24 3.08 -11.89
CA ARG A 223 -2.83 4.15 -12.72
C ARG A 223 -2.13 5.49 -12.50
N ILE A 224 -1.77 5.79 -11.24
CA ILE A 224 -1.04 7.01 -10.89
C ILE A 224 0.37 6.99 -11.50
N GLN A 225 1.10 5.88 -11.34
CA GLN A 225 2.46 5.76 -11.86
C GLN A 225 2.51 5.83 -13.38
N GLU A 226 1.61 5.13 -14.09
CA GLU A 226 1.52 5.23 -15.55
C GLU A 226 1.29 6.68 -16.00
N ALA A 227 0.39 7.42 -15.33
CA ALA A 227 0.16 8.82 -15.64
C ALA A 227 1.37 9.72 -15.32
N VAL A 228 2.06 9.47 -14.21
CA VAL A 228 3.27 10.24 -13.83
C VAL A 228 4.40 9.98 -14.83
N ASP A 229 4.64 8.73 -15.21
CA ASP A 229 5.66 8.34 -16.19
C ASP A 229 5.38 8.97 -17.56
N ASP A 230 4.13 8.93 -18.02
CA ASP A 230 3.69 9.58 -19.27
C ASP A 230 3.96 11.10 -19.21
N ILE A 231 3.63 11.74 -18.09
CA ILE A 231 3.86 13.18 -17.87
C ILE A 231 5.35 13.51 -17.78
N MET A 232 6.17 12.65 -17.17
CA MET A 232 7.59 12.91 -16.95
C MET A 232 8.32 13.16 -18.27
N THR A 233 8.00 12.41 -19.32
CA THR A 233 8.62 12.56 -20.65
C THR A 233 8.39 13.96 -21.26
N THR A 234 7.18 14.51 -21.16
CA THR A 234 6.87 15.87 -21.63
C THR A 234 7.42 16.94 -20.69
N ALA A 235 7.44 16.65 -19.39
CA ALA A 235 7.94 17.56 -18.36
C ALA A 235 9.45 17.81 -18.50
N VAL A 236 10.24 16.78 -18.82
CA VAL A 236 11.68 16.89 -19.12
C VAL A 236 11.90 17.68 -20.41
N SER A 237 11.11 17.41 -21.46
CA SER A 237 11.25 18.06 -22.77
C SER A 237 11.05 19.58 -22.72
N HIS A 238 10.15 20.06 -21.86
CA HIS A 238 9.81 21.48 -21.75
C HIS A 238 10.29 22.17 -20.48
N LYS A 239 11.02 21.47 -19.58
CA LYS A 239 11.50 22.02 -18.30
C LYS A 239 10.35 22.64 -17.49
N ARG A 240 9.25 21.90 -17.36
CA ARG A 240 8.00 22.33 -16.71
C ARG A 240 7.85 21.76 -15.31
N ALA A 241 7.03 22.44 -14.51
CA ALA A 241 6.46 21.86 -13.30
C ALA A 241 5.07 21.28 -13.60
N PHE A 242 4.79 20.10 -13.05
CA PHE A 242 3.46 19.50 -13.06
C PHE A 242 2.96 19.34 -11.63
N VAL A 243 1.71 19.75 -11.41
CA VAL A 243 0.99 19.56 -10.15
C VAL A 243 -0.13 18.56 -10.42
N LEU A 244 -0.05 17.38 -9.81
CA LEU A 244 -1.00 16.30 -10.01
C LEU A 244 -1.91 16.16 -8.79
N GLU A 245 -3.22 16.18 -9.02
CA GLU A 245 -4.21 15.86 -7.99
C GLU A 245 -4.44 14.35 -7.91
N ILE A 246 -4.21 13.78 -6.74
CA ILE A 246 -4.30 12.34 -6.45
C ILE A 246 -5.48 12.09 -5.50
N MET A 247 -6.26 11.03 -5.76
CA MET A 247 -7.37 10.63 -4.90
C MET A 247 -6.87 10.08 -3.56
N GLY A 248 -7.79 9.97 -2.60
CA GLY A 248 -7.49 9.43 -1.27
C GLY A 248 -8.38 9.99 -0.17
N ARG A 249 -9.32 10.88 -0.47
CA ARG A 249 -10.15 11.66 0.45
C ARG A 249 -9.27 12.34 1.50
N MET A 250 -9.46 11.95 2.76
CA MET A 250 -8.66 12.40 3.92
C MET A 250 -7.55 11.39 4.25
N CYS A 251 -7.06 10.65 3.26
CA CYS A 251 -5.91 9.76 3.36
C CYS A 251 -4.85 10.06 2.30
N GLY A 252 -3.62 10.27 2.75
CA GLY A 252 -2.47 10.58 1.91
C GLY A 252 -1.70 9.37 1.40
N TYR A 253 -2.21 8.14 1.58
CA TYR A 253 -1.46 6.91 1.27
C TYR A 253 -1.05 6.80 -0.20
N LEU A 254 -1.99 7.01 -1.13
CA LEU A 254 -1.72 6.98 -2.56
C LEU A 254 -0.70 8.05 -2.98
N PRO A 255 -0.88 9.36 -2.66
CA PRO A 255 0.12 10.37 -2.98
C PRO A 255 1.48 10.12 -2.34
N LEU A 256 1.51 9.58 -1.12
CA LEU A 256 2.75 9.22 -0.42
C LEU A 256 3.53 8.14 -1.19
N LEU A 257 2.91 7.00 -1.47
CA LEU A 257 3.56 5.93 -2.22
C LEU A 257 3.93 6.37 -3.64
N ALA A 258 3.02 7.08 -4.30
CA ALA A 258 3.28 7.61 -5.63
C ALA A 258 4.48 8.57 -5.64
N GLY A 259 4.64 9.38 -4.58
CA GLY A 259 5.77 10.30 -4.45
C GLY A 259 7.10 9.59 -4.27
N ILE A 260 7.11 8.50 -3.49
CA ILE A 260 8.30 7.66 -3.30
C ILE A 260 8.72 7.02 -4.61
N SER A 261 7.78 6.38 -5.32
CA SER A 261 8.07 5.62 -6.54
C SER A 261 8.37 6.49 -7.77
N SER A 262 7.85 7.73 -7.82
CA SER A 262 8.07 8.67 -8.94
C SER A 262 9.14 9.73 -8.68
N GLU A 263 9.79 9.70 -7.51
CA GLU A 263 10.75 10.73 -7.09
C GLU A 263 10.14 12.15 -7.09
N ALA A 264 8.91 12.27 -6.59
CA ALA A 264 8.22 13.56 -6.54
C ALA A 264 9.03 14.62 -5.80
N THR A 265 9.00 15.84 -6.33
CA THR A 265 9.72 16.98 -5.78
C THR A 265 9.11 17.42 -4.45
N ALA A 266 7.78 17.43 -4.35
CA ALA A 266 7.02 17.75 -3.16
C ALA A 266 5.71 16.98 -3.15
N ILE A 267 5.20 16.66 -1.95
CA ILE A 267 3.86 16.12 -1.78
C ILE A 267 3.08 16.90 -0.73
N PHE A 268 1.76 16.96 -0.88
CA PHE A 268 0.86 17.51 0.12
C PHE A 268 -0.16 16.45 0.53
N ILE A 269 -0.15 16.05 1.80
CA ILE A 269 -1.02 15.02 2.37
C ILE A 269 -1.72 15.54 3.63
N PRO A 270 -2.94 15.06 3.95
CA PRO A 270 -3.67 15.52 5.13
C PRO A 270 -3.06 15.08 6.46
N GLU A 271 -2.34 13.96 6.49
CA GLU A 271 -1.78 13.41 7.73
C GLU A 271 -0.51 14.13 8.20
N ASP A 272 0.22 14.79 7.31
CA ASP A 272 1.42 15.58 7.64
C ASP A 272 1.37 16.93 6.90
N PRO A 273 0.49 17.84 7.34
CA PRO A 273 0.34 19.13 6.70
C PRO A 273 1.60 19.99 6.89
N PRO A 274 1.96 20.83 5.89
CA PRO A 274 3.15 21.65 5.98
C PRO A 274 3.05 22.69 7.12
N GLN A 275 4.13 22.85 7.87
CA GLN A 275 4.25 23.85 8.94
C GLN A 275 4.63 25.23 8.36
N GLY A 276 4.15 26.32 8.98
CA GLY A 276 4.51 27.69 8.59
C GLY A 276 3.95 28.12 7.23
N ASP A 277 4.65 29.02 6.52
CA ASP A 277 4.26 29.41 5.15
C ASP A 277 4.71 28.34 4.16
N TRP A 278 3.83 27.36 3.92
CA TRP A 278 4.07 26.29 2.95
C TRP A 278 4.44 26.81 1.56
N ARG A 279 4.01 28.02 1.19
CA ARG A 279 4.30 28.64 -0.11
C ARG A 279 5.78 28.98 -0.24
N GLN A 280 6.35 29.55 0.82
CA GLN A 280 7.77 29.87 0.87
C GLN A 280 8.60 28.60 0.96
N ASN A 281 8.23 27.68 1.86
CA ASN A 281 8.92 26.41 2.02
C ASN A 281 8.99 25.60 0.71
N LEU A 282 7.89 25.60 -0.07
CA LEU A 282 7.86 24.96 -1.39
C LEU A 282 8.86 25.62 -2.34
N CYS A 283 8.89 26.95 -2.43
CA CYS A 283 9.84 27.67 -3.27
C CYS A 283 11.29 27.34 -2.87
N ASP A 284 11.60 27.39 -1.58
CA ASP A 284 12.95 27.13 -1.07
C ASP A 284 13.40 25.70 -1.39
N GLN A 285 12.52 24.72 -1.15
CA GLN A 285 12.77 23.32 -1.49
C GLN A 285 13.04 23.13 -2.98
N LEU A 286 12.30 23.81 -3.85
CA LEU A 286 12.51 23.73 -5.30
C LEU A 286 13.80 24.42 -5.74
N ILE A 287 14.20 25.53 -5.11
CA ILE A 287 15.47 26.22 -5.39
C ILE A 287 16.65 25.34 -5.01
N GLU A 288 16.63 24.77 -3.80
CA GLU A 288 17.66 23.83 -3.33
C GLU A 288 17.73 22.62 -4.26
N LYS A 289 16.57 22.07 -4.61
CA LYS A 289 16.48 21.01 -5.61
C LYS A 289 16.94 21.47 -6.99
N SER A 290 16.83 22.73 -7.39
CA SER A 290 17.36 23.20 -8.69
C SER A 290 18.88 23.40 -8.69
N LYS A 291 19.51 23.65 -7.53
CA LYS A 291 20.93 23.96 -7.41
C LYS A 291 21.87 22.77 -7.71
N ALA A 292 21.47 21.53 -7.42
CA ALA A 292 22.36 20.38 -7.59
C ALA A 292 22.29 19.67 -8.97
N GLY A 293 22.07 20.42 -10.06
CA GLY A 293 22.34 19.95 -11.44
C GLY A 293 21.32 20.35 -12.51
N GLU A 294 21.70 20.25 -13.79
CA GLU A 294 20.89 20.67 -14.96
C GLU A 294 19.58 19.89 -15.16
N VAL A 295 19.48 18.66 -14.63
CA VAL A 295 18.28 17.80 -14.69
C VAL A 295 17.14 18.32 -13.81
N ARG A 296 17.44 19.17 -12.83
CA ARG A 296 16.50 19.65 -11.80
C ARG A 296 15.62 20.85 -12.22
N ARG A 297 15.36 21.04 -13.52
CA ARG A 297 14.40 22.07 -14.01
C ARG A 297 12.98 21.53 -14.23
N THR A 298 12.78 20.24 -13.98
CA THR A 298 11.48 19.57 -14.09
C THR A 298 11.04 19.16 -12.70
N HIS A 299 9.79 19.48 -12.33
CA HIS A 299 9.28 19.19 -10.99
C HIS A 299 7.93 18.51 -11.08
N ILE A 300 7.77 17.42 -10.32
CA ILE A 300 6.50 16.74 -10.13
C ILE A 300 6.06 17.01 -8.70
N ILE A 301 4.90 17.64 -8.53
CA ILE A 301 4.30 17.92 -7.24
C ILE A 301 3.00 17.12 -7.15
N LEU A 302 2.85 16.31 -6.10
CA LEU A 302 1.64 15.53 -5.87
C LEU A 302 0.79 16.19 -4.78
N VAL A 303 -0.50 16.34 -5.01
CA VAL A 303 -1.43 16.96 -4.06
C VAL A 303 -2.58 16.00 -3.81
N ALA A 304 -2.73 15.53 -2.58
CA ALA A 304 -3.90 14.76 -2.20
C ALA A 304 -5.17 15.62 -2.33
N GLU A 305 -6.29 15.04 -2.77
CA GLU A 305 -7.55 15.79 -2.92
C GLU A 305 -8.03 16.44 -1.60
N GLY A 306 -7.73 15.81 -0.46
CA GLY A 306 -7.97 16.31 0.90
C GLY A 306 -6.76 16.97 1.56
N ALA A 307 -5.74 17.40 0.81
CA ALA A 307 -4.60 18.12 1.38
C ALA A 307 -5.04 19.40 2.13
N ILE A 308 -4.42 19.63 3.29
CA ILE A 308 -4.69 20.78 4.15
C ILE A 308 -3.37 21.42 4.63
N ASP A 309 -3.43 22.68 5.03
CA ASP A 309 -2.36 23.32 5.81
C ASP A 309 -2.52 23.03 7.31
N HIS A 310 -1.52 23.43 8.12
CA HIS A 310 -1.56 23.21 9.56
C HIS A 310 -2.76 23.91 10.27
N SER A 311 -3.34 24.93 9.65
CA SER A 311 -4.54 25.62 10.16
C SER A 311 -5.85 24.92 9.76
N GLY A 312 -5.77 23.85 8.95
CA GLY A 312 -6.91 23.12 8.42
C GLY A 312 -7.51 23.70 7.14
N ASN A 313 -6.86 24.71 6.53
CA ASN A 313 -7.34 25.24 5.25
C ASN A 313 -6.97 24.29 4.11
N PRO A 314 -7.87 24.02 3.16
CA PRO A 314 -7.56 23.18 2.01
C PRO A 314 -6.41 23.75 1.16
N ILE A 315 -5.48 22.88 0.73
CA ILE A 315 -4.46 23.21 -0.27
C ILE A 315 -4.89 22.56 -1.58
N LYS A 316 -5.22 23.37 -2.60
CA LYS A 316 -5.62 22.87 -3.93
C LYS A 316 -4.48 22.99 -4.94
N CYS A 317 -4.54 22.18 -6.00
CA CYS A 317 -3.52 22.21 -7.07
C CYS A 317 -3.36 23.61 -7.70
N ASN A 318 -4.46 24.36 -7.82
CA ASN A 318 -4.42 25.73 -8.34
C ASN A 318 -3.68 26.71 -7.39
N ASP A 319 -3.70 26.47 -6.08
CA ASP A 319 -2.95 27.29 -5.13
C ASP A 319 -1.45 27.05 -5.29
N VAL A 320 -1.05 25.77 -5.42
CA VAL A 320 0.33 25.38 -5.71
C VAL A 320 0.78 25.95 -7.06
N GLN A 321 -0.06 25.85 -8.10
CA GLN A 321 0.23 26.43 -9.41
C GLN A 321 0.49 27.94 -9.32
N LYS A 322 -0.38 28.69 -8.64
CA LYS A 322 -0.21 30.13 -8.44
C LYS A 322 1.12 30.46 -7.76
N VAL A 323 1.47 29.75 -6.69
CA VAL A 323 2.74 29.95 -5.99
C VAL A 323 3.94 29.78 -6.93
N LEU A 324 3.96 28.69 -7.69
CA LEU A 324 5.06 28.39 -8.60
C LEU A 324 5.12 29.35 -9.80
N SER A 325 3.98 29.75 -10.36
CA SER A 325 3.95 30.70 -11.48
C SER A 325 4.25 32.13 -11.05
N GLU A 326 3.77 32.57 -9.88
CA GLU A 326 3.94 33.96 -9.42
C GLU A 326 5.31 34.18 -8.76
N ARG A 327 5.73 33.30 -7.84
CA ARG A 327 6.98 33.46 -7.08
C ARG A 327 8.20 32.93 -7.83
N MET A 328 8.07 31.79 -8.53
CA MET A 328 9.19 31.13 -9.21
C MET A 328 9.22 31.34 -10.73
N LYS A 329 8.20 31.98 -11.31
CA LYS A 329 8.08 32.26 -12.76
C LYS A 329 8.19 31.00 -13.64
N MET A 330 7.69 29.87 -13.14
CA MET A 330 7.72 28.59 -13.84
C MET A 330 6.47 28.38 -14.71
N ASP A 331 6.62 27.68 -15.85
CA ASP A 331 5.49 27.15 -16.63
C ASP A 331 4.97 25.89 -15.92
N VAL A 332 3.78 26.03 -15.32
CA VAL A 332 3.19 25.02 -14.42
C VAL A 332 1.88 24.49 -15.01
N ARG A 333 1.75 23.18 -15.10
CA ARG A 333 0.52 22.50 -15.56
C ARG A 333 -0.11 21.74 -14.41
N VAL A 334 -1.44 21.84 -14.31
CA VAL A 334 -2.23 21.08 -13.35
C VAL A 334 -2.90 19.93 -14.07
N THR A 335 -2.81 18.73 -13.49
CA THR A 335 -3.49 17.53 -13.98
C THR A 335 -4.29 16.91 -12.85
N VAL A 336 -5.61 16.87 -13.00
CA VAL A 336 -6.49 16.14 -12.09
C VAL A 336 -6.72 14.76 -12.66
N LEU A 337 -6.12 13.72 -12.07
CA LEU A 337 -6.25 12.35 -12.59
C LEU A 337 -7.67 11.82 -12.47
N GLY A 338 -8.37 12.20 -11.40
CA GLY A 338 -9.76 11.81 -11.16
C GLY A 338 -9.98 10.29 -11.20
N HIS A 339 -11.10 9.87 -11.79
CA HIS A 339 -11.58 8.48 -11.75
C HIS A 339 -10.77 7.49 -12.57
N VAL A 340 -9.78 7.93 -13.37
CA VAL A 340 -8.82 7.01 -14.00
C VAL A 340 -8.16 6.11 -12.94
N GLN A 341 -7.98 6.62 -11.73
CA GLN A 341 -7.42 5.90 -10.57
C GLN A 341 -8.29 4.72 -10.09
N ARG A 342 -9.61 4.74 -10.35
CA ARG A 342 -10.53 3.63 -10.03
C ARG A 342 -10.72 2.65 -11.19
N GLY A 343 -10.36 3.07 -12.40
CA GLY A 343 -10.54 2.30 -13.62
C GLY A 343 -9.34 1.43 -14.01
N GLY A 344 -9.44 0.82 -15.19
CA GLY A 344 -8.38 -0.03 -15.74
C GLY A 344 -8.41 -1.47 -15.25
N ASN A 345 -7.43 -2.25 -15.69
CA ASN A 345 -7.31 -3.66 -15.33
C ASN A 345 -6.80 -3.80 -13.89
N THR A 346 -7.28 -4.83 -13.21
CA THR A 346 -6.81 -5.16 -11.85
C THR A 346 -5.38 -5.68 -11.90
N SER A 347 -4.51 -5.16 -11.02
CA SER A 347 -3.12 -5.63 -10.88
C SER A 347 -3.04 -7.08 -10.39
N ALA A 348 -1.90 -7.74 -10.60
CA ALA A 348 -1.70 -9.10 -10.11
C ALA A 348 -1.88 -9.19 -8.58
N PHE A 349 -1.38 -8.20 -7.84
CA PHE A 349 -1.53 -8.11 -6.39
C PHE A 349 -3.00 -8.04 -5.98
N ASP A 350 -3.80 -7.11 -6.53
CA ASP A 350 -5.21 -6.97 -6.14
C ASP A 350 -6.08 -8.17 -6.58
N ARG A 351 -5.72 -8.84 -7.68
CA ARG A 351 -6.37 -10.11 -8.08
C ARG A 351 -6.15 -11.18 -7.02
N LEU A 352 -4.91 -11.33 -6.55
CA LEU A 352 -4.55 -12.32 -5.54
C LEU A 352 -5.11 -11.95 -4.17
N LEU A 353 -4.99 -10.67 -3.77
CA LEU A 353 -5.51 -10.16 -2.50
C LEU A 353 -7.02 -10.37 -2.40
N GLY A 354 -7.78 -9.91 -3.41
CA GLY A 354 -9.23 -10.13 -3.46
C GLY A 354 -9.58 -11.62 -3.42
N THR A 355 -8.83 -12.46 -4.13
CA THR A 355 -9.05 -13.91 -4.14
C THR A 355 -8.82 -14.54 -2.75
N ARG A 356 -7.70 -14.22 -2.10
CA ARG A 356 -7.34 -14.73 -0.77
C ARG A 356 -8.35 -14.27 0.29
N MET A 357 -8.66 -12.98 0.30
CA MET A 357 -9.63 -12.39 1.22
C MET A 357 -11.04 -12.95 1.02
N GLY A 358 -11.47 -13.12 -0.24
CA GLY A 358 -12.78 -13.70 -0.56
C GLY A 358 -12.92 -15.15 -0.13
N ALA A 359 -11.85 -15.95 -0.25
CA ALA A 359 -11.83 -17.32 0.24
C ALA A 359 -11.96 -17.36 1.77
N GLU A 360 -11.14 -16.58 2.47
CA GLU A 360 -11.17 -16.51 3.93
C GLU A 360 -12.50 -15.96 4.46
N ALA A 361 -13.12 -15.00 3.75
CA ALA A 361 -14.40 -14.45 4.17
C ALA A 361 -15.50 -15.51 4.24
N VAL A 362 -15.50 -16.48 3.32
CA VAL A 362 -16.45 -17.60 3.35
C VAL A 362 -16.18 -18.48 4.57
N VAL A 363 -14.91 -18.82 4.82
CA VAL A 363 -14.53 -19.68 5.96
C VAL A 363 -14.91 -19.01 7.28
N ALA A 364 -14.51 -17.74 7.47
CA ALA A 364 -14.84 -16.95 8.64
C ALA A 364 -16.35 -16.82 8.86
N LEU A 365 -17.13 -16.68 7.79
CA LEU A 365 -18.58 -16.60 7.86
C LEU A 365 -19.21 -17.93 8.26
N MET A 366 -18.70 -19.06 7.78
CA MET A 366 -19.25 -20.38 8.13
C MET A 366 -18.87 -20.83 9.54
N GLU A 367 -17.71 -20.38 10.05
CA GLU A 367 -17.29 -20.61 11.43
C GLU A 367 -17.96 -19.65 12.44
N SER A 368 -18.67 -18.63 11.94
CA SER A 368 -19.29 -17.62 12.80
C SER A 368 -20.54 -18.16 13.51
N SER A 369 -20.69 -17.77 14.77
CA SER A 369 -21.83 -18.05 15.64
C SER A 369 -22.41 -16.75 16.21
N PRO A 370 -23.58 -16.78 16.88
CA PRO A 370 -24.19 -15.61 17.50
C PRO A 370 -23.26 -14.85 18.47
N ASP A 371 -22.34 -15.56 19.11
CA ASP A 371 -21.40 -15.01 20.08
C ASP A 371 -20.11 -14.47 19.43
N THR A 372 -19.84 -14.86 18.17
CA THR A 372 -18.66 -14.35 17.44
C THR A 372 -18.88 -12.92 16.97
N PRO A 373 -17.90 -12.01 17.13
CA PRO A 373 -17.99 -10.66 16.59
C PRO A 373 -18.04 -10.67 15.05
N ALA A 374 -18.51 -9.58 14.45
CA ALA A 374 -18.38 -9.41 13.01
C ALA A 374 -16.91 -9.22 12.68
N TYR A 375 -16.42 -9.87 11.63
CA TYR A 375 -15.04 -9.75 11.20
C TYR A 375 -14.93 -8.94 9.92
N VAL A 376 -13.80 -8.26 9.76
CA VAL A 376 -13.27 -7.81 8.48
C VAL A 376 -12.07 -8.68 8.17
N ILE A 377 -11.98 -9.19 6.95
CA ILE A 377 -10.77 -9.86 6.50
C ILE A 377 -9.77 -8.80 6.07
N SER A 378 -8.60 -8.86 6.66
CA SER A 378 -7.56 -7.84 6.56
C SER A 378 -6.23 -8.48 6.16
N LEU A 379 -5.30 -7.63 5.73
CA LEU A 379 -3.91 -8.01 5.46
C LEU A 379 -3.02 -7.43 6.56
N ASP A 380 -2.24 -8.28 7.24
CA ASP A 380 -1.16 -7.84 8.13
C ASP A 380 0.18 -8.30 7.54
N GLY A 381 1.00 -7.34 7.10
CA GLY A 381 2.15 -7.64 6.24
C GLY A 381 1.72 -8.35 4.96
N TYR A 382 2.04 -9.65 4.84
CA TYR A 382 1.62 -10.51 3.72
C TYR A 382 0.61 -11.60 4.13
N GLU A 383 0.21 -11.66 5.40
CA GLU A 383 -0.69 -12.69 5.93
C GLU A 383 -2.13 -12.20 5.96
N ILE A 384 -3.07 -13.08 5.61
CA ILE A 384 -4.49 -12.81 5.81
C ILE A 384 -4.84 -13.02 7.27
N VAL A 385 -5.59 -12.08 7.84
CA VAL A 385 -6.03 -12.10 9.24
C VAL A 385 -7.50 -11.71 9.37
N ARG A 386 -8.12 -12.06 10.50
CA ARG A 386 -9.49 -11.63 10.86
C ARG A 386 -9.41 -10.51 11.89
N THR A 387 -10.01 -9.38 11.58
CA THR A 387 -10.03 -8.19 12.42
C THR A 387 -11.45 -7.93 12.92
N PRO A 388 -11.71 -7.73 14.22
CA PRO A 388 -13.04 -7.38 14.70
C PRO A 388 -13.54 -6.07 14.06
N LEU A 389 -14.64 -6.15 13.30
CA LEU A 389 -15.18 -5.05 12.49
C LEU A 389 -15.40 -3.78 13.31
N MET A 390 -15.92 -3.91 14.53
CA MET A 390 -16.18 -2.76 15.39
C MET A 390 -14.94 -1.98 15.77
N LYS A 391 -13.88 -2.69 16.16
CA LYS A 391 -12.64 -2.04 16.56
C LYS A 391 -12.04 -1.28 15.37
N ALA A 392 -12.06 -1.89 14.18
CA ALA A 392 -11.54 -1.28 12.96
C ALA A 392 -12.35 -0.03 12.53
N VAL A 393 -13.68 -0.09 12.58
CA VAL A 393 -14.56 1.06 12.27
C VAL A 393 -14.38 2.18 13.29
N GLU A 394 -14.32 1.86 14.59
CA GLU A 394 -14.09 2.86 15.65
C GLU A 394 -12.75 3.57 15.49
N GLN A 395 -11.68 2.83 15.20
CA GLN A 395 -10.36 3.42 14.92
C GLN A 395 -10.39 4.30 13.67
N THR A 396 -11.09 3.87 12.61
CA THR A 396 -11.22 4.65 11.38
C THR A 396 -11.94 5.97 11.61
N LYS A 397 -13.01 5.99 12.42
CA LYS A 397 -13.72 7.22 12.81
C LYS A 397 -12.85 8.16 13.64
N LYS A 398 -12.11 7.61 14.61
CA LYS A 398 -11.16 8.38 15.43
C LYS A 398 -10.12 9.12 14.60
N VAL A 399 -9.68 8.56 13.47
CA VAL A 399 -8.76 9.26 12.56
C VAL A 399 -9.39 10.55 12.02
N GLY A 400 -10.68 10.52 11.65
CA GLY A 400 -11.39 11.72 11.21
C GLY A 400 -11.48 12.78 12.29
N GLU A 401 -11.89 12.38 13.49
CA GLU A 401 -11.97 13.26 14.67
C GLU A 401 -10.61 13.90 14.99
N MET A 402 -9.53 13.10 14.99
CA MET A 402 -8.18 13.58 15.27
C MET A 402 -7.63 14.50 14.18
N LEU A 403 -8.02 14.32 12.91
CA LEU A 403 -7.68 15.25 11.84
C LEU A 403 -8.36 16.61 12.05
N GLU A 404 -9.63 16.63 12.46
CA GLU A 404 -10.37 17.85 12.79
C GLU A 404 -9.76 18.56 14.01
N ASP A 405 -9.37 17.80 15.02
CA ASP A 405 -8.69 18.29 16.23
C ASP A 405 -7.21 18.64 16.01
N ARG A 406 -6.69 18.46 14.78
CA ARG A 406 -5.30 18.77 14.38
C ARG A 406 -4.25 17.96 15.15
N ASN A 407 -4.63 16.76 15.60
CA ASN A 407 -3.75 15.81 16.25
C ASN A 407 -3.07 14.88 15.22
N PHE A 408 -2.26 15.48 14.35
CA PHE A 408 -1.63 14.81 13.21
C PHE A 408 -0.69 13.64 13.63
N ASP A 409 -0.04 13.75 14.78
CA ASP A 409 0.83 12.69 15.31
C ASP A 409 0.08 11.38 15.59
N GLU A 410 -1.07 11.50 16.25
CA GLU A 410 -1.91 10.34 16.54
C GLU A 410 -2.59 9.80 15.29
N VAL A 411 -2.90 10.66 14.32
CA VAL A 411 -3.39 10.23 13.00
C VAL A 411 -2.36 9.34 12.30
N VAL A 412 -1.10 9.76 12.22
CA VAL A 412 -0.01 8.98 11.59
C VAL A 412 0.17 7.64 12.30
N LYS A 413 0.08 7.59 13.63
CA LYS A 413 0.11 6.35 14.41
C LYS A 413 -1.05 5.41 14.09
N LEU A 414 -2.29 5.91 14.13
CA LEU A 414 -3.51 5.11 13.88
C LEU A 414 -3.59 4.58 12.45
N ARG A 415 -2.94 5.28 11.52
CA ARG A 415 -2.80 4.90 10.11
C ARG A 415 -1.89 3.67 9.91
N GLY A 416 -1.10 3.28 10.91
CA GLY A 416 -0.33 2.03 10.96
C GLY A 416 1.15 2.18 10.56
N PRO A 417 1.96 1.13 10.81
CA PRO A 417 3.41 1.17 10.68
C PRO A 417 3.89 1.35 9.24
N VAL A 418 3.24 0.71 8.26
CA VAL A 418 3.60 0.82 6.83
C VAL A 418 3.49 2.26 6.33
N LYS A 419 2.49 3.01 6.80
CA LYS A 419 2.27 4.41 6.43
C LYS A 419 3.27 5.34 7.10
N SER A 420 3.56 5.07 8.37
CA SER A 420 4.58 5.78 9.15
C SER A 420 5.98 5.59 8.54
N LEU A 421 6.35 4.36 8.18
CA LEU A 421 7.62 4.03 7.54
C LEU A 421 7.73 4.66 6.15
N SER A 422 6.66 4.66 5.37
CA SER A 422 6.65 5.32 4.05
C SER A 422 6.88 6.83 4.18
N ALA A 423 6.32 7.47 5.21
CA ALA A 423 6.59 8.88 5.50
C ALA A 423 8.07 9.11 5.87
N VAL A 424 8.64 8.26 6.73
CA VAL A 424 10.08 8.30 7.07
C VAL A 424 10.95 8.15 5.83
N ILE A 425 10.65 7.15 4.99
CA ILE A 425 11.39 6.89 3.75
C ILE A 425 11.31 8.11 2.84
N LEU A 426 10.12 8.68 2.66
CA LEU A 426 9.96 9.87 1.84
C LEU A 426 10.79 11.03 2.40
N ILE A 427 10.77 11.26 3.71
CA ILE A 427 11.54 12.32 4.35
C ILE A 427 13.04 12.11 4.11
N ILE A 428 13.54 10.89 4.30
CA ILE A 428 14.95 10.53 4.02
C ILE A 428 15.30 10.78 2.55
N LEU A 429 14.39 10.47 1.62
CA LEU A 429 14.62 10.64 0.18
C LEU A 429 14.42 12.09 -0.30
N MET A 430 13.64 12.90 0.41
CA MET A 430 13.32 14.28 0.02
C MET A 430 14.25 15.31 0.65
N TYR A 431 14.82 15.00 1.80
CA TYR A 431 15.55 15.93 2.63
C TYR A 431 16.87 15.29 3.07
N ILE A 432 17.96 15.74 2.47
CA ILE A 432 19.29 15.25 2.83
C ILE A 432 19.68 15.91 4.16
N ILE A 433 19.81 15.11 5.22
CA ILE A 433 20.52 15.53 6.42
C ILE A 433 22.01 15.51 6.12
N LEU A 434 22.63 16.69 6.07
CA LEU A 434 24.08 16.86 6.10
C LEU A 434 24.50 17.21 7.52
N ASN A 435 24.86 16.24 8.35
CA ASN A 435 25.94 16.40 9.35
C ASN A 435 25.92 15.28 10.38
N LEU A 436 26.61 14.19 10.04
CA LEU A 436 27.21 13.29 11.02
C LEU A 436 28.59 12.88 10.49
N GLN A 437 29.66 13.22 11.21
CA GLN A 437 31.00 12.74 10.90
C GLN A 437 31.15 11.27 11.30
N ARG A 438 30.67 10.35 10.45
CA ARG A 438 30.92 8.91 10.60
C ARG A 438 31.44 8.35 9.28
N MET A 439 32.76 8.31 9.13
CA MET A 439 33.44 7.82 7.92
C MET A 439 33.46 6.29 7.82
N TYR A 440 32.29 5.66 7.71
CA TYR A 440 32.21 4.27 7.25
C TYR A 440 31.89 4.24 5.77
N ARG A 441 32.65 3.44 5.01
CA ARG A 441 32.38 3.20 3.59
C ARG A 441 31.54 1.95 3.46
N ILE A 442 30.31 2.09 2.97
CA ILE A 442 29.39 0.97 2.79
C ILE A 442 29.28 0.71 1.29
N ALA A 443 29.49 -0.54 0.89
CA ALA A 443 29.38 -0.96 -0.50
C ALA A 443 28.01 -1.57 -0.79
N MET A 444 27.49 -1.32 -2.00
CA MET A 444 26.43 -2.11 -2.60
C MET A 444 26.90 -2.80 -3.88
N VAL A 445 26.41 -4.02 -4.10
CA VAL A 445 26.65 -4.82 -5.29
C VAL A 445 25.38 -5.55 -5.72
N HIS A 446 25.15 -5.64 -7.03
CA HIS A 446 24.09 -6.48 -7.59
C HIS A 446 24.67 -7.85 -8.00
N VAL A 447 23.97 -8.95 -7.70
CA VAL A 447 24.42 -10.32 -8.02
C VAL A 447 23.25 -11.18 -8.49
N GLY A 448 23.44 -11.99 -9.52
CA GLY A 448 22.41 -12.81 -10.13
C GLY A 448 21.74 -12.14 -11.33
N HIS A 449 20.54 -12.60 -11.66
CA HIS A 449 19.76 -12.11 -12.79
C HIS A 449 19.12 -10.73 -12.49
N PRO A 450 19.00 -9.83 -13.48
CA PRO A 450 18.31 -8.55 -13.29
C PRO A 450 16.84 -8.74 -12.87
N ALA A 451 16.38 -7.90 -11.95
CA ALA A 451 15.00 -7.85 -11.49
C ALA A 451 14.51 -6.40 -11.41
N GLY A 452 13.23 -6.16 -11.71
CA GLY A 452 12.63 -4.84 -11.57
C GLY A 452 12.71 -4.35 -10.11
N GLY A 453 13.25 -3.14 -9.89
CA GLY A 453 13.41 -2.55 -8.55
C GLY A 453 14.81 -2.67 -7.94
N MET A 454 15.76 -3.35 -8.57
CA MET A 454 17.17 -3.36 -8.08
C MET A 454 17.75 -1.93 -8.04
N ASN A 455 17.47 -1.10 -9.05
CA ASN A 455 17.92 0.29 -9.07
C ASN A 455 17.23 1.16 -8.00
N ALA A 456 15.95 0.90 -7.71
CA ALA A 456 15.24 1.55 -6.61
C ALA A 456 15.88 1.21 -5.25
N ALA A 457 16.27 -0.06 -5.04
CA ALA A 457 17.02 -0.47 -3.86
C ALA A 457 18.38 0.25 -3.76
N ALA A 458 19.10 0.39 -4.88
CA ALA A 458 20.36 1.12 -4.94
C ALA A 458 20.21 2.61 -4.60
N ARG A 459 19.16 3.26 -5.11
CA ARG A 459 18.85 4.65 -4.76
C ARG A 459 18.50 4.81 -3.27
N GLY A 460 17.64 3.93 -2.74
CA GLY A 460 17.29 3.93 -1.32
C GLY A 460 18.52 3.77 -0.43
N PHE A 461 19.44 2.88 -0.81
CA PHE A 461 20.71 2.68 -0.15
C PHE A 461 21.58 3.95 -0.11
N VAL A 462 21.76 4.64 -1.25
CA VAL A 462 22.53 5.89 -1.28
C VAL A 462 21.88 6.94 -0.39
N GLY A 463 20.55 7.10 -0.47
CA GLY A 463 19.81 8.05 0.36
C GLY A 463 20.02 7.82 1.86
N VAL A 464 19.92 6.57 2.31
CA VAL A 464 20.17 6.20 3.71
C VAL A 464 21.63 6.45 4.11
N CYS A 465 22.60 6.04 3.28
CA CYS A 465 24.02 6.26 3.56
C CYS A 465 24.34 7.75 3.73
N VAL A 466 23.93 8.57 2.77
CA VAL A 466 24.15 10.03 2.82
C VAL A 466 23.47 10.63 4.04
N SER A 467 22.22 10.27 4.35
CA SER A 467 21.49 10.78 5.53
C SER A 467 22.14 10.43 6.88
N LYS A 468 22.96 9.37 6.92
CA LYS A 468 23.70 8.92 8.11
C LYS A 468 25.16 9.39 8.12
N GLY A 469 25.60 10.09 7.08
CA GLY A 469 26.99 10.53 6.91
C GLY A 469 27.96 9.42 6.50
N TYR A 470 27.46 8.28 6.02
CA TYR A 470 28.28 7.19 5.48
C TYR A 470 28.69 7.49 4.03
N GLU A 471 29.81 6.92 3.59
CA GLU A 471 30.29 7.02 2.20
C GLU A 471 29.72 5.83 1.39
N PRO A 472 28.69 6.02 0.53
CA PRO A 472 28.17 4.94 -0.30
C PRO A 472 29.08 4.68 -1.49
N VAL A 473 29.28 3.39 -1.77
CA VAL A 473 30.13 2.92 -2.86
C VAL A 473 29.39 1.85 -3.66
N PHE A 474 29.47 1.92 -4.99
CA PHE A 474 28.98 0.86 -5.87
C PHE A 474 30.12 0.00 -6.38
N ILE A 475 29.89 -1.31 -6.34
CA ILE A 475 30.70 -2.32 -7.00
C ILE A 475 29.99 -2.66 -8.32
N TYR A 476 30.56 -2.23 -9.44
CA TYR A 476 29.99 -2.47 -10.76
C TYR A 476 30.34 -3.87 -11.26
N ASP A 477 29.46 -4.47 -12.06
CA ASP A 477 29.65 -5.80 -12.68
C ASP A 477 29.97 -6.92 -11.66
N SER A 478 29.29 -6.88 -10.51
CA SER A 478 29.35 -7.90 -9.47
C SER A 478 30.77 -8.19 -8.97
N TRP A 479 31.04 -9.43 -8.54
CA TRP A 479 32.34 -9.81 -7.97
C TRP A 479 33.49 -9.74 -8.98
N LYS A 480 33.22 -9.99 -10.27
CA LYS A 480 34.23 -9.87 -11.33
C LYS A 480 34.67 -8.42 -11.50
N GLY A 481 33.75 -7.47 -11.41
CA GLY A 481 34.10 -6.07 -11.46
C GLY A 481 34.84 -5.59 -10.21
N LEU A 482 34.49 -6.07 -9.01
CA LEU A 482 35.31 -5.85 -7.80
C LEU A 482 36.77 -6.27 -8.02
N CYS A 483 36.98 -7.47 -8.54
CA CYS A 483 38.31 -8.00 -8.84
C CYS A 483 39.10 -7.15 -9.85
N LYS A 484 38.38 -6.41 -10.72
CA LYS A 484 38.91 -5.47 -11.72
C LYS A 484 38.94 -4.02 -11.23
N ASN A 485 38.76 -3.76 -9.93
CA ASN A 485 38.69 -2.42 -9.34
C ASN A 485 37.57 -1.53 -9.91
N LYS A 486 36.45 -2.11 -10.35
CA LYS A 486 35.26 -1.35 -10.77
C LYS A 486 34.43 -0.90 -9.57
N VAL A 487 35.05 -0.13 -8.70
CA VAL A 487 34.47 0.38 -7.46
C VAL A 487 34.42 1.90 -7.56
N ARG A 488 33.26 2.52 -7.33
CA ARG A 488 33.11 3.97 -7.42
C ARG A 488 32.34 4.53 -6.23
N HIS A 489 32.81 5.67 -5.73
CA HIS A 489 32.03 6.55 -4.88
C HIS A 489 30.82 7.07 -5.65
N VAL A 490 29.72 7.30 -4.93
CA VAL A 490 28.44 7.71 -5.50
C VAL A 490 27.85 8.83 -4.66
N GLU A 491 27.41 9.90 -5.30
CA GLU A 491 26.70 10.98 -4.66
C GLU A 491 25.19 10.83 -4.87
N TRP A 492 24.40 11.54 -4.07
CA TRP A 492 22.93 11.50 -4.18
C TRP A 492 22.44 11.86 -5.59
N ASN A 493 23.12 12.79 -6.27
CA ASN A 493 22.74 13.21 -7.62
C ASN A 493 23.03 12.14 -8.69
N ASP A 494 23.91 11.17 -8.43
CA ASP A 494 24.24 10.11 -9.39
C ASP A 494 23.13 9.07 -9.55
N VAL A 495 22.25 8.95 -8.56
CA VAL A 495 21.15 7.96 -8.51
C VAL A 495 19.78 8.58 -8.81
N HIS A 496 19.75 9.74 -9.47
CA HIS A 496 18.50 10.38 -9.85
C HIS A 496 17.79 9.61 -10.97
N HIS A 497 16.46 9.46 -10.88
CA HIS A 497 15.61 8.66 -11.77
C HIS A 497 15.88 7.15 -11.75
N TRP A 498 16.62 6.65 -10.76
CA TRP A 498 16.87 5.21 -10.63
C TRP A 498 15.65 4.45 -10.07
N THR A 499 14.69 5.13 -9.45
CA THR A 499 13.51 4.46 -8.86
C THR A 499 12.64 3.77 -9.90
N SER A 500 12.40 4.41 -11.04
CA SER A 500 11.59 3.87 -12.14
C SER A 500 12.40 3.07 -13.16
N ALA A 501 13.74 3.06 -13.05
CA ALA A 501 14.61 2.37 -14.01
C ALA A 501 14.58 0.84 -13.85
N GLY A 502 14.26 0.13 -14.92
CA GLY A 502 14.36 -1.33 -14.99
C GLY A 502 15.81 -1.86 -15.05
N GLY A 503 15.97 -3.17 -14.88
CA GLY A 503 17.27 -3.85 -14.97
C GLY A 503 18.23 -3.53 -13.83
N SER A 504 19.53 -3.41 -14.14
CA SER A 504 20.60 -3.10 -13.19
C SER A 504 21.58 -2.09 -13.79
N LEU A 505 21.58 -0.85 -13.30
CA LEU A 505 22.44 0.24 -13.78
C LEU A 505 23.89 0.09 -13.32
N ILE A 506 24.13 -0.59 -12.19
CA ILE A 506 25.49 -0.93 -11.74
C ILE A 506 26.03 -2.23 -12.37
N GLY A 507 25.22 -2.93 -13.17
CA GLY A 507 25.57 -4.22 -13.76
C GLY A 507 25.41 -5.38 -12.77
N THR A 508 25.09 -6.57 -13.28
CA THR A 508 24.93 -7.78 -12.46
C THR A 508 25.36 -9.01 -13.24
N SER A 509 25.92 -10.01 -12.57
CA SER A 509 26.33 -11.30 -13.12
C SER A 509 26.00 -12.44 -12.15
N TRP A 510 25.86 -13.66 -12.66
CA TRP A 510 25.38 -14.81 -11.88
C TRP A 510 26.47 -15.52 -11.06
N GLU A 511 27.76 -15.27 -11.32
CA GLU A 511 28.82 -16.01 -10.62
C GLU A 511 28.83 -15.67 -9.13
N THR A 512 29.01 -16.69 -8.31
CA THR A 512 29.11 -16.58 -6.85
C THR A 512 30.48 -16.08 -6.40
N ALA A 513 30.58 -15.67 -5.13
CA ALA A 513 31.84 -15.24 -4.54
C ALA A 513 32.93 -16.34 -4.60
N SER A 514 32.56 -17.62 -4.41
CA SER A 514 33.49 -18.74 -4.49
C SER A 514 33.99 -19.01 -5.90
N GLU A 515 33.11 -18.93 -6.90
CA GLU A 515 33.48 -19.15 -8.31
C GLU A 515 34.43 -18.06 -8.83
N VAL A 516 34.28 -16.82 -8.36
CA VAL A 516 35.19 -15.73 -8.71
C VAL A 516 36.48 -15.75 -7.87
N GLY A 517 36.39 -16.15 -6.61
CA GLY A 517 37.53 -16.34 -5.71
C GLY A 517 37.47 -15.45 -4.46
N ILE A 518 37.09 -16.05 -3.33
CA ILE A 518 36.87 -15.33 -2.07
C ILE A 518 38.12 -14.59 -1.57
N LEU A 519 39.31 -15.17 -1.70
CA LEU A 519 40.56 -14.50 -1.26
C LEU A 519 40.75 -13.16 -1.98
N GLN A 520 40.51 -13.13 -3.29
CA GLN A 520 40.67 -11.91 -4.07
C GLN A 520 39.60 -10.89 -3.70
N ILE A 521 38.36 -11.34 -3.51
CA ILE A 521 37.25 -10.48 -3.07
C ILE A 521 37.55 -9.87 -1.70
N ALA A 522 37.96 -10.67 -0.72
CA ALA A 522 38.29 -10.23 0.63
C ALA A 522 39.37 -9.14 0.62
N ARG A 523 40.47 -9.38 -0.11
CA ARG A 523 41.54 -8.38 -0.30
C ARG A 523 41.04 -7.10 -0.94
N LYS A 524 40.18 -7.20 -1.97
CA LYS A 524 39.64 -6.03 -2.65
C LYS A 524 38.71 -5.22 -1.75
N LEU A 525 37.90 -5.86 -0.92
CA LEU A 525 37.06 -5.16 0.06
C LEU A 525 37.91 -4.37 1.05
N ASP A 526 39.02 -4.96 1.53
CA ASP A 526 39.97 -4.29 2.43
C ASP A 526 40.75 -3.15 1.73
N GLU A 527 41.26 -3.38 0.51
CA GLU A 527 41.93 -2.36 -0.30
C GLU A 527 41.04 -1.13 -0.54
N HIS A 528 39.73 -1.32 -0.66
CA HIS A 528 38.75 -0.25 -0.81
C HIS A 528 38.19 0.27 0.52
N ASN A 529 38.68 -0.19 1.67
CA ASN A 529 38.24 0.18 3.03
C ASN A 529 36.73 -0.04 3.28
N ILE A 530 36.15 -1.09 2.69
CA ILE A 530 34.72 -1.38 2.83
C ILE A 530 34.42 -1.86 4.25
N SER A 531 33.60 -1.10 4.97
CA SER A 531 33.21 -1.37 6.37
C SER A 531 31.90 -2.14 6.50
N GLY A 532 31.12 -2.25 5.41
CA GLY A 532 29.87 -2.98 5.35
C GLY A 532 29.43 -3.24 3.92
N LEU A 533 28.70 -4.32 3.69
CA LEU A 533 28.32 -4.77 2.35
C LEU A 533 26.82 -5.07 2.27
N VAL A 534 26.16 -4.51 1.26
CA VAL A 534 24.77 -4.80 0.89
C VAL A 534 24.77 -5.48 -0.47
N ILE A 535 24.21 -6.69 -0.54
CA ILE A 535 24.13 -7.47 -1.76
C ILE A 535 22.66 -7.50 -2.19
N VAL A 536 22.34 -6.99 -3.38
CA VAL A 536 20.98 -7.03 -3.94
C VAL A 536 20.96 -8.08 -5.03
N GLY A 537 20.07 -9.06 -4.92
CA GLY A 537 20.08 -10.11 -5.93
C GLY A 537 19.36 -11.41 -5.64
N GLY A 538 19.60 -12.36 -6.55
CA GLY A 538 18.96 -13.66 -6.61
C GLY A 538 19.44 -14.66 -5.56
N PHE A 539 19.26 -15.94 -5.85
CA PHE A 539 19.81 -17.02 -5.02
C PHE A 539 21.34 -16.95 -4.96
N GLU A 540 21.98 -16.50 -6.04
CA GLU A 540 23.43 -16.33 -6.16
C GLU A 540 23.97 -15.24 -5.21
N ALA A 541 23.17 -14.20 -4.94
CA ALA A 541 23.48 -13.20 -3.93
C ALA A 541 23.47 -13.79 -2.51
N PHE A 542 22.42 -14.56 -2.20
CA PHE A 542 22.29 -15.26 -0.92
C PHE A 542 23.43 -16.25 -0.71
N GLN A 543 23.73 -17.05 -1.74
CA GLN A 543 24.82 -18.00 -1.73
C GLN A 543 26.19 -17.31 -1.54
N SER A 544 26.45 -16.21 -2.26
CA SER A 544 27.68 -15.42 -2.10
C SER A 544 27.87 -14.91 -0.67
N ALA A 545 26.80 -14.40 -0.04
CA ALA A 545 26.83 -13.95 1.35
C ALA A 545 27.13 -15.10 2.32
N TYR A 546 26.49 -16.25 2.12
CA TYR A 546 26.74 -17.45 2.91
C TYR A 546 28.20 -17.92 2.80
N GLU A 547 28.72 -18.00 1.58
CA GLU A 547 30.09 -18.40 1.31
C GLU A 547 31.12 -17.47 1.98
N MET A 548 30.91 -16.16 1.91
CA MET A 548 31.75 -15.17 2.61
C MET A 548 31.69 -15.34 4.13
N SER A 549 30.49 -15.55 4.68
CA SER A 549 30.29 -15.77 6.12
C SER A 549 31.07 -16.98 6.62
N GLN A 550 31.07 -18.08 5.86
CA GLN A 550 31.84 -19.30 6.18
C GLN A 550 33.36 -19.07 6.19
N LYS A 551 33.85 -18.05 5.46
CA LYS A 551 35.28 -17.75 5.34
C LYS A 551 35.79 -16.65 6.28
N ARG A 552 34.95 -16.08 7.14
CA ARG A 552 35.35 -15.04 8.12
C ARG A 552 36.50 -15.45 9.04
N LYS A 553 36.60 -16.74 9.40
CA LYS A 553 37.72 -17.26 10.22
C LYS A 553 39.05 -17.30 9.48
N VAL A 554 39.01 -17.36 8.15
CA VAL A 554 40.19 -17.48 7.27
C VAL A 554 40.62 -16.13 6.74
N TYR A 555 39.64 -15.26 6.42
CA TYR A 555 39.85 -13.92 5.88
C TYR A 555 39.21 -12.89 6.82
N PRO A 556 39.99 -12.29 7.75
CA PRO A 556 39.49 -11.28 8.68
C PRO A 556 38.85 -10.07 8.01
N GLU A 557 39.21 -9.78 6.76
CA GLU A 557 38.65 -8.73 5.92
C GLU A 557 37.13 -8.93 5.67
N LEU A 558 36.63 -10.17 5.78
CA LEU A 558 35.20 -10.50 5.65
C LEU A 558 34.43 -10.34 6.97
N CYS A 559 35.09 -9.96 8.07
CA CYS A 559 34.47 -9.68 9.37
C CYS A 559 33.76 -8.31 9.41
N ILE A 560 33.11 -7.95 8.30
CA ILE A 560 32.21 -6.80 8.16
C ILE A 560 30.75 -7.27 8.17
N PRO A 561 29.78 -6.40 8.51
CA PRO A 561 28.36 -6.69 8.31
C PRO A 561 28.06 -6.93 6.82
N ILE A 562 27.38 -8.02 6.51
CA ILE A 562 26.95 -8.38 5.16
C ILE A 562 25.45 -8.64 5.21
N ASN A 563 24.68 -7.86 4.47
CA ASN A 563 23.23 -8.01 4.34
C ASN A 563 22.85 -8.33 2.90
N VAL A 564 21.79 -9.10 2.71
CA VAL A 564 21.24 -9.44 1.40
C VAL A 564 19.84 -8.85 1.31
N ILE A 565 19.54 -8.10 0.25
CA ILE A 565 18.16 -7.76 -0.11
C ILE A 565 17.74 -8.66 -1.30
N PRO A 566 16.76 -9.56 -1.09
CA PRO A 566 16.32 -10.52 -2.10
C PRO A 566 15.69 -9.83 -3.32
N ALA A 567 16.27 -10.04 -4.49
CA ALA A 567 15.79 -9.51 -5.77
C ALA A 567 15.83 -10.62 -6.85
N SER A 568 14.65 -11.09 -7.25
CA SER A 568 14.48 -12.16 -8.21
C SER A 568 13.04 -12.14 -8.73
N ILE A 569 12.85 -12.41 -10.02
CA ILE A 569 11.51 -12.62 -10.56
C ILE A 569 10.91 -13.97 -10.13
N ALA A 570 11.76 -14.93 -9.73
CA ALA A 570 11.36 -16.30 -9.43
C ALA A 570 10.85 -16.50 -8.00
N ASN A 571 11.05 -15.53 -7.10
CA ASN A 571 10.68 -15.61 -5.69
C ASN A 571 11.16 -16.90 -5.00
N ASN A 572 12.40 -17.32 -5.29
CA ASN A 572 12.97 -18.61 -4.89
C ASN A 572 14.03 -18.49 -3.77
N ILE A 573 14.05 -17.36 -3.06
CA ILE A 573 15.07 -17.08 -2.03
C ILE A 573 14.52 -17.52 -0.67
N PRO A 574 15.21 -18.42 0.06
CA PRO A 574 14.73 -18.88 1.36
C PRO A 574 14.63 -17.75 2.40
N GLY A 575 13.63 -17.85 3.28
CA GLY A 575 13.48 -16.94 4.42
C GLY A 575 12.76 -15.63 4.12
N VAL A 576 12.27 -15.43 2.88
CA VAL A 576 11.39 -14.32 2.51
C VAL A 576 10.16 -14.82 1.76
N SER A 577 9.05 -14.13 1.95
CA SER A 577 7.77 -14.44 1.29
C SER A 577 7.68 -13.84 -0.12
N VAL A 578 8.39 -12.73 -0.36
CA VAL A 578 8.36 -11.94 -1.60
C VAL A 578 9.75 -11.37 -1.88
N THR A 579 10.16 -11.36 -3.14
CA THR A 579 11.43 -10.79 -3.62
C THR A 579 11.19 -9.59 -4.52
N ILE A 580 12.13 -8.64 -4.54
CA ILE A 580 12.09 -7.51 -5.47
C ILE A 580 12.03 -8.03 -6.92
N GLY A 581 11.08 -7.51 -7.70
CA GLY A 581 10.87 -7.81 -9.12
C GLY A 581 9.87 -8.92 -9.42
N CYS A 582 9.42 -9.72 -8.43
CA CYS A 582 8.42 -10.75 -8.69
C CYS A 582 7.06 -10.15 -9.05
N ASP A 583 6.65 -9.05 -8.40
CA ASP A 583 5.40 -8.36 -8.73
C ASP A 583 5.42 -7.78 -10.15
N THR A 584 6.53 -7.17 -10.55
CA THR A 584 6.73 -6.70 -11.93
C THR A 584 6.54 -7.83 -12.94
N ALA A 585 7.15 -8.99 -12.70
CA ALA A 585 7.02 -10.16 -13.57
C ALA A 585 5.58 -10.70 -13.60
N MET A 586 4.93 -10.80 -12.43
CA MET A 586 3.54 -11.26 -12.31
C MET A 586 2.57 -10.35 -13.06
N ASN A 587 2.75 -9.04 -12.98
CA ASN A 587 1.93 -8.09 -13.72
C ASN A 587 2.15 -8.20 -15.24
N GLN A 588 3.36 -8.50 -15.72
CA GLN A 588 3.60 -8.75 -17.14
C GLN A 588 2.98 -10.07 -17.62
N ILE A 589 2.95 -11.12 -16.79
CA ILE A 589 2.26 -12.38 -17.12
C ILE A 589 0.73 -12.19 -17.14
N CYS A 590 0.21 -11.31 -16.27
CA CYS A 590 -1.22 -11.03 -16.16
C CYS A 590 -1.77 -10.10 -17.27
N LYS A 591 -0.90 -9.38 -17.96
CA LYS A 591 -1.21 -8.57 -19.15
C LYS A 591 -1.24 -9.47 -20.36
#